data_AF-A0A1V2PBF5-F1
#
_entry.id   AF-A0A1V2PBF5-F1
#
_cell.length_a   1.000
_cell.length_b   1.000
_cell.length_c   1.000
_cell.angle_alpha   90.00
_cell.angle_beta   90.00
_cell.angle_gamma   90.00
#
_symmetry.space_group_name_H-M   'P 1'
#
loop_
_entity.id
_entity.type
_entity.pdbx_description
1 polymer ?
#
loop_
_entity_poly.entity_id
_entity_poly.type
_entity_poly.pdbx_seq_one_letter_code
_entity_poly.pdbx_strand_id
1 'polypeptide(L)'
;MDVVHLTVCWDRAGDELIGVFSPHAVAWLRRQMTGYSELLEWRYTKYATDDPTAEAIGVPLASSADEYPPLVAALREIIPDEEPEPVRLWWEPDVVRFLYAGTQVVLDSLPETGGVVVLRERHQIEAWQAAVPNMRVVFAVATGIWPVPAGTEPHRHTMPRADPGRFEQDRDLTEWLRRVVASLTDIAEPASTPSTD
;
A
#
# COMPACT_ATOMS: atom_id res chain seq x y z
N MET A 1 -19.66 20.88 -4.51
CA MET A 1 -18.68 19.78 -4.62
C MET A 1 -19.12 18.78 -3.56
N ASP A 2 -19.73 17.68 -3.99
CA ASP A 2 -20.35 16.73 -3.07
C ASP A 2 -19.30 16.14 -2.14
N VAL A 3 -19.59 16.17 -0.85
CA VAL A 3 -18.81 15.47 0.17
C VAL A 3 -18.92 13.99 -0.14
N VAL A 4 -17.84 13.41 -0.69
CA VAL A 4 -17.79 11.98 -0.96
C VAL A 4 -17.80 11.27 0.40
N HIS A 5 -18.94 10.73 0.80
CA HIS A 5 -19.05 9.95 2.03
C HIS A 5 -18.36 8.60 1.85
N LEU A 6 -17.08 8.58 2.23
CA LEU A 6 -16.25 7.38 2.30
C LEU A 6 -16.37 6.78 3.70
N THR A 7 -17.48 6.09 3.94
CA THR A 7 -17.70 5.39 5.21
C THR A 7 -17.05 4.02 5.15
N VAL A 8 -16.27 3.70 6.18
CA VAL A 8 -15.81 2.35 6.49
C VAL A 8 -16.14 2.06 7.96
N CYS A 9 -16.71 0.88 8.22
CA CYS A 9 -16.85 0.35 9.58
C CYS A 9 -16.31 -1.07 9.57
N TRP A 10 -15.33 -1.34 10.41
CA TRP A 10 -14.86 -2.69 10.67
C TRP A 10 -15.53 -3.22 11.94
N ASP A 11 -15.92 -4.48 11.91
CA ASP A 11 -16.47 -5.22 13.05
C ASP A 11 -15.96 -6.66 13.04
N ARG A 12 -16.08 -7.35 14.18
CA ARG A 12 -15.68 -8.74 14.35
C ARG A 12 -16.90 -9.63 14.56
N ALA A 13 -17.04 -10.65 13.72
CA ALA A 13 -18.07 -11.66 13.83
C ALA A 13 -17.42 -13.03 14.06
N GLY A 14 -17.15 -13.35 15.33
CA GLY A 14 -16.36 -14.54 15.69
C GLY A 14 -14.91 -14.40 15.22
N ASP A 15 -14.49 -15.30 14.34
CA ASP A 15 -13.15 -15.30 13.74
C ASP A 15 -13.07 -14.46 12.45
N GLU A 16 -14.20 -14.04 11.89
CA GLU A 16 -14.24 -13.19 10.69
C GLU A 16 -14.15 -11.70 11.06
N LEU A 17 -13.40 -10.93 10.26
CA LEU A 17 -13.42 -9.46 10.29
C LEU A 17 -14.24 -8.95 9.11
N ILE A 18 -15.22 -8.11 9.41
CA ILE A 18 -16.22 -7.63 8.44
C ILE A 18 -16.09 -6.12 8.29
N GLY A 19 -15.85 -5.66 7.08
CA GLY A 19 -15.75 -4.24 6.73
C GLY A 19 -16.92 -3.82 5.86
N VAL A 20 -17.67 -2.78 6.23
CA VAL A 20 -18.75 -2.21 5.41
C VAL A 20 -18.26 -0.95 4.72
N PHE A 21 -18.22 -0.96 3.38
CA PHE A 21 -17.73 0.14 2.56
C PHE A 21 -18.84 0.71 1.67
N SER A 22 -18.88 2.05 1.56
CA SER A 22 -19.75 2.70 0.58
C SER A 22 -19.31 2.39 -0.87
N PRO A 23 -20.22 2.43 -1.87
CA PRO A 23 -19.88 2.25 -3.27
C PRO A 23 -18.73 3.14 -3.76
N HIS A 24 -18.73 4.40 -3.32
CA HIS A 24 -17.68 5.37 -3.66
C HIS A 24 -16.33 4.99 -3.05
N ALA A 25 -16.32 4.48 -1.82
CA ALA A 25 -15.10 4.01 -1.16
C ALA A 25 -14.49 2.81 -1.87
N VAL A 26 -15.32 1.84 -2.25
CA VAL A 26 -14.88 0.66 -3.00
C VAL A 26 -14.34 1.05 -4.38
N ALA A 27 -15.09 1.85 -5.14
CA ALA A 27 -14.67 2.27 -6.48
C ALA A 27 -13.35 3.07 -6.44
N TRP A 28 -13.21 3.97 -5.45
CA TRP A 28 -12.00 4.74 -5.25
C TRP A 28 -10.81 3.84 -4.86
N LEU A 29 -10.99 2.99 -3.84
CA LEU A 29 -9.93 2.11 -3.34
C LEU A 29 -9.49 1.11 -4.41
N ARG A 30 -10.43 0.49 -5.12
CA ARG A 30 -10.12 -0.40 -6.25
C ARG A 30 -9.27 0.32 -7.29
N ARG A 31 -9.65 1.52 -7.71
CA ARG A 31 -8.86 2.31 -8.69
C ARG A 31 -7.45 2.58 -8.19
N GLN A 32 -7.29 2.96 -6.90
CA GLN A 32 -5.95 3.25 -6.36
C GLN A 32 -5.11 1.97 -6.22
N MET A 33 -5.70 0.87 -5.74
CA MET A 33 -5.00 -0.41 -5.60
C MET A 33 -4.62 -1.00 -6.95
N THR A 34 -5.44 -0.84 -8.00
CA THR A 34 -5.08 -1.23 -9.37
C THR A 34 -3.87 -0.43 -9.87
N GLY A 35 -3.89 0.91 -9.75
CA GLY A 35 -2.75 1.73 -10.16
C GLY A 35 -1.47 1.44 -9.35
N TYR A 36 -1.61 1.10 -8.06
CA TYR A 36 -0.49 0.67 -7.24
C TYR A 36 0.05 -0.70 -7.66
N SER A 37 -0.82 -1.65 -8.01
CA SER A 37 -0.43 -2.94 -8.58
C SER A 37 0.38 -2.76 -9.87
N GLU A 38 -0.10 -1.91 -10.79
CA GLU A 38 0.57 -1.60 -12.05
C GLU A 38 1.95 -0.93 -11.81
N LEU A 39 2.05 -0.06 -10.79
CA LEU A 39 3.32 0.56 -10.41
C LEU A 39 4.34 -0.48 -9.91
N LEU A 40 3.90 -1.41 -9.05
CA LEU A 40 4.75 -2.49 -8.53
C LEU A 40 5.19 -3.45 -9.63
N GLU A 41 4.27 -3.82 -10.53
CA GLU A 41 4.58 -4.65 -11.70
C GLU A 41 5.59 -3.95 -12.62
N TRP A 42 5.37 -2.67 -12.91
CA TRP A 42 6.32 -1.86 -13.69
C TRP A 42 7.70 -1.83 -13.05
N ARG A 43 7.80 -1.68 -11.72
CA ARG A 43 9.10 -1.74 -11.04
C ARG A 43 9.76 -3.11 -11.21
N TYR A 44 8.99 -4.18 -11.01
CA TYR A 44 9.48 -5.54 -11.16
C TYR A 44 10.02 -5.83 -12.57
N THR A 45 9.40 -5.28 -13.61
CA THR A 45 9.86 -5.46 -15.01
C THR A 45 11.25 -4.89 -15.29
N LYS A 46 11.77 -4.01 -14.43
CA LYS A 46 13.11 -3.42 -14.55
C LYS A 46 14.19 -4.26 -13.87
N TYR A 47 13.83 -5.32 -13.16
CA TYR A 47 14.80 -6.17 -12.49
C TYR A 47 15.54 -7.04 -13.50
N ALA A 48 16.84 -7.17 -13.28
CA ALA A 48 17.75 -7.83 -14.17
C ALA A 48 18.05 -9.24 -13.67
N THR A 49 18.13 -10.19 -14.60
CA THR A 49 18.49 -11.60 -14.32
C THR A 49 19.91 -11.94 -14.74
N ASP A 50 20.61 -11.02 -15.41
CA ASP A 50 21.98 -11.19 -15.91
C ASP A 50 23.05 -10.81 -14.86
N ASP A 51 22.64 -10.43 -13.65
CA ASP A 51 23.53 -10.33 -12.50
C ASP A 51 23.91 -11.73 -11.98
N PRO A 52 25.21 -12.04 -11.75
CA PRO A 52 25.65 -13.34 -11.24
C PRO A 52 25.01 -13.76 -9.91
N THR A 53 24.64 -12.79 -9.07
CA THR A 53 23.93 -13.05 -7.81
C THR A 53 22.47 -13.41 -8.08
N ALA A 54 21.81 -12.68 -9.00
CA ALA A 54 20.45 -12.98 -9.45
C ALA A 54 20.35 -14.40 -10.05
N GLU A 55 21.32 -14.79 -10.87
CA GLU A 55 21.43 -16.16 -11.42
C GLU A 55 21.62 -17.20 -10.31
N ALA A 56 22.50 -16.93 -9.34
CA ALA A 56 22.79 -17.86 -8.25
C ALA A 56 21.59 -18.09 -7.32
N ILE A 57 20.76 -17.09 -7.08
CA ILE A 57 19.58 -17.18 -6.20
C ILE A 57 18.28 -17.47 -6.96
N GLY A 58 18.28 -17.36 -8.29
CA GLY A 58 17.11 -17.58 -9.14
C GLY A 58 16.03 -16.48 -9.03
N VAL A 59 16.39 -15.28 -8.58
CA VAL A 59 15.45 -14.16 -8.39
C VAL A 59 16.02 -12.92 -9.12
N PRO A 60 15.22 -12.23 -9.96
CA PRO A 60 15.65 -10.98 -10.59
C PRO A 60 15.96 -9.91 -9.53
N LEU A 61 17.06 -9.18 -9.72
CA LEU A 61 17.51 -8.15 -8.79
C LEU A 61 17.36 -6.75 -9.38
N ALA A 62 17.16 -5.76 -8.51
CA ALA A 62 17.25 -4.36 -8.87
C ALA A 62 18.71 -4.00 -9.19
N SER A 63 18.98 -3.57 -10.43
CA SER A 63 20.32 -3.14 -10.84
C SER A 63 20.65 -1.71 -10.39
N SER A 64 19.64 -0.92 -10.03
CA SER A 64 19.77 0.41 -9.46
C SER A 64 18.59 0.71 -8.54
N ALA A 65 18.77 1.67 -7.63
CA ALA A 65 17.67 2.25 -6.89
C ALA A 65 16.63 2.84 -7.86
N ASP A 66 15.36 2.86 -7.43
CA ASP A 66 14.34 3.57 -8.18
C ASP A 66 14.45 5.09 -7.97
N GLU A 67 13.96 5.84 -8.96
CA GLU A 67 14.03 7.30 -8.97
C GLU A 67 12.64 7.93 -8.88
N TYR A 68 11.56 7.14 -8.99
CA TYR A 68 10.19 7.65 -8.94
C TYR A 68 9.83 8.00 -7.49
N PRO A 69 9.62 9.29 -7.14
CA PRO A 69 9.54 9.72 -5.75
C PRO A 69 8.47 8.99 -4.90
N PRO A 70 7.25 8.74 -5.38
CA PRO A 70 6.25 7.99 -4.61
C PRO A 70 6.64 6.55 -4.30
N LEU A 71 7.28 5.84 -5.23
CA LEU A 71 7.71 4.46 -5.01
C LEU A 71 8.90 4.39 -4.07
N VAL A 72 9.86 5.31 -4.20
CA VAL A 72 10.99 5.43 -3.26
C VAL A 72 10.47 5.66 -1.83
N ALA A 73 9.49 6.55 -1.64
CA ALA A 73 8.89 6.79 -0.34
C ALA A 73 8.25 5.51 0.23
N ALA A 74 7.49 4.79 -0.60
CA ALA A 74 6.87 3.52 -0.22
C ALA A 74 7.89 2.44 0.19
N LEU A 75 9.00 2.30 -0.54
CA LEU A 75 10.04 1.31 -0.24
C LEU A 75 10.78 1.65 1.06
N ARG A 76 11.03 2.93 1.34
CA ARG A 76 11.68 3.41 2.58
C ARG A 76 10.89 3.13 3.86
N GLU A 77 9.58 2.96 3.76
CA GLU A 77 8.76 2.57 4.92
C GLU A 77 9.04 1.14 5.39
N ILE A 78 9.64 0.29 4.53
CA ILE A 78 9.87 -1.14 4.80
C ILE A 78 11.36 -1.45 4.82
N ILE A 79 12.13 -0.85 3.91
CA ILE A 79 13.57 -1.05 3.77
C ILE A 79 14.27 0.15 4.41
N PRO A 80 14.95 -0.03 5.56
CA PRO A 80 15.59 1.08 6.27
C PRO A 80 16.68 1.75 5.43
N ASP A 81 16.69 3.08 5.41
CA ASP A 81 17.73 3.87 4.70
C ASP A 81 19.13 3.72 5.33
N GLU A 82 19.21 3.22 6.57
CA GLU A 82 20.47 2.96 7.28
C GLU A 82 21.25 1.80 6.66
N GLU A 83 20.57 0.91 5.93
CA GLU A 83 21.20 -0.22 5.26
C GLU A 83 21.96 0.24 4.00
N PRO A 84 23.15 -0.34 3.73
CA PRO A 84 23.90 -0.05 2.50
C PRO A 84 23.05 -0.32 1.25
N GLU A 85 23.19 0.53 0.23
CA GLU A 85 22.41 0.40 -1.01
C GLU A 85 22.40 -1.02 -1.61
N PRO A 86 23.53 -1.74 -1.72
CA PRO A 86 23.52 -3.10 -2.26
C PRO A 86 22.61 -4.06 -1.47
N VAL A 87 22.51 -3.89 -0.14
CA VAL A 87 21.63 -4.68 0.72
C VAL A 87 20.18 -4.32 0.47
N ARG A 88 19.88 -3.01 0.35
CA ARG A 88 18.53 -2.53 0.04
C ARG A 88 18.05 -3.05 -1.32
N LEU A 89 18.89 -3.00 -2.35
CA LEU A 89 18.58 -3.52 -3.69
C LEU A 89 18.39 -5.04 -3.71
N TRP A 90 19.06 -5.76 -2.82
CA TRP A 90 18.87 -7.20 -2.66
C TRP A 90 17.53 -7.56 -2.01
N TRP A 91 17.06 -6.76 -1.05
CA TRP A 91 15.75 -6.97 -0.40
C TRP A 91 14.56 -6.46 -1.21
N GLU A 92 14.77 -5.46 -2.05
CA GLU A 92 13.71 -4.80 -2.80
C GLU A 92 12.78 -5.76 -3.56
N PRO A 93 13.28 -6.79 -4.29
CA PRO A 93 12.41 -7.69 -5.03
C PRO A 93 11.43 -8.48 -4.16
N ASP A 94 11.86 -8.91 -2.96
CA ASP A 94 10.99 -9.62 -2.03
C ASP A 94 9.92 -8.68 -1.46
N VAL A 95 10.29 -7.44 -1.14
CA VAL A 95 9.35 -6.41 -0.68
C VAL A 95 8.32 -6.06 -1.76
N VAL A 96 8.77 -5.83 -3.01
CA VAL A 96 7.88 -5.52 -4.13
C VAL A 96 6.94 -6.69 -4.42
N ARG A 97 7.44 -7.93 -4.42
CA ARG A 97 6.60 -9.12 -4.64
C ARG A 97 5.59 -9.32 -3.51
N PHE A 98 5.99 -9.11 -2.26
CA PHE A 98 5.11 -9.16 -1.09
C PHE A 98 3.99 -8.11 -1.18
N LEU A 99 4.33 -6.86 -1.49
CA LEU A 99 3.37 -5.77 -1.65
C LEU A 99 2.42 -6.02 -2.84
N TYR A 100 2.93 -6.57 -3.94
CA TYR A 100 2.12 -6.93 -5.10
C TYR A 100 1.11 -8.01 -4.73
N ALA A 101 1.55 -9.11 -4.10
CA ALA A 101 0.66 -10.18 -3.64
C ALA A 101 -0.39 -9.67 -2.64
N GLY A 102 0.01 -8.84 -1.67
CA GLY A 102 -0.91 -8.20 -0.73
C GLY A 102 -1.93 -7.29 -1.42
N THR A 103 -1.50 -6.56 -2.45
CA THR A 103 -2.38 -5.71 -3.26
C THR A 103 -3.43 -6.53 -4.01
N GLN A 104 -3.06 -7.69 -4.56
CA GLN A 104 -4.01 -8.61 -5.20
C GLN A 104 -5.05 -9.13 -4.18
N VAL A 105 -4.60 -9.55 -2.99
CA VAL A 105 -5.52 -9.99 -1.93
C VAL A 105 -6.51 -8.89 -1.53
N VAL A 106 -6.06 -7.64 -1.43
CA VAL A 106 -6.97 -6.50 -1.19
C VAL A 106 -7.98 -6.37 -2.32
N LEU A 107 -7.52 -6.36 -3.58
CA LEU A 107 -8.39 -6.22 -4.77
C LEU A 107 -9.44 -7.33 -4.87
N ASP A 108 -9.05 -8.57 -4.56
CA ASP A 108 -9.91 -9.77 -4.59
C ASP A 108 -10.93 -9.75 -3.45
N SER A 109 -10.58 -9.14 -2.31
CA SER A 109 -11.48 -9.02 -1.16
C SER A 109 -12.51 -7.88 -1.28
N LEU A 110 -12.30 -6.92 -2.19
CA LEU A 110 -13.22 -5.81 -2.40
C LEU A 110 -14.46 -6.27 -3.17
N PRO A 111 -15.68 -5.87 -2.78
CA PRO A 111 -16.88 -6.13 -3.58
C PRO A 111 -16.88 -5.31 -4.88
N GLU A 112 -17.74 -5.65 -5.84
CA GLU A 112 -17.77 -4.96 -7.15
C GLU A 112 -18.34 -3.53 -7.07
N THR A 113 -19.43 -3.34 -6.33
CA THR A 113 -20.24 -2.10 -6.37
C THR A 113 -20.39 -1.40 -5.02
N GLY A 114 -19.68 -1.86 -3.98
CA GLY A 114 -19.90 -1.46 -2.59
C GLY A 114 -20.36 -2.63 -1.71
N GLY A 115 -20.44 -2.42 -0.40
CA GLY A 115 -20.96 -3.43 0.53
C GLY A 115 -19.88 -4.03 1.42
N VAL A 116 -19.96 -5.34 1.62
CA VAL A 116 -19.25 -6.03 2.69
C VAL A 116 -17.95 -6.66 2.18
N VAL A 117 -16.83 -6.32 2.83
CA VAL A 117 -15.55 -7.03 2.78
C VAL A 117 -15.53 -8.01 3.94
N VAL A 118 -15.17 -9.28 3.69
CA VAL A 118 -15.03 -10.30 4.74
C VAL A 118 -13.61 -10.87 4.69
N LEU A 119 -12.86 -10.68 5.76
CA LEU A 119 -11.53 -11.25 5.94
C LEU A 119 -11.64 -12.43 6.92
N ARG A 120 -11.35 -13.62 6.43
CA ARG A 120 -11.48 -14.89 7.17
C ARG A 120 -10.15 -15.43 7.64
N GLU A 121 -9.11 -15.17 6.86
CA GLU A 121 -7.79 -15.75 7.09
C GLU A 121 -6.80 -14.67 7.50
N ARG A 122 -5.85 -15.06 8.35
CA ARG A 122 -4.81 -14.17 8.87
C ARG A 122 -4.03 -13.47 7.75
N HIS A 123 -3.73 -14.20 6.68
CA HIS A 123 -2.99 -13.66 5.53
C HIS A 123 -3.75 -12.51 4.83
N GLN A 124 -5.08 -12.51 4.87
CA GLN A 124 -5.90 -11.43 4.27
C GLN A 124 -5.82 -10.16 5.11
N ILE A 125 -5.83 -10.31 6.43
CA ILE A 125 -5.68 -9.19 7.37
C ILE A 125 -4.29 -8.58 7.19
N GLU A 126 -3.24 -9.41 7.17
CA GLU A 126 -1.85 -8.97 6.97
C GLU A 126 -1.65 -8.29 5.61
N ALA A 127 -2.28 -8.80 4.55
CA ALA A 127 -2.26 -8.16 3.24
C ALA A 127 -2.86 -6.74 3.27
N TRP A 128 -4.01 -6.55 3.94
CA TRP A 128 -4.60 -5.23 4.13
C TRP A 128 -3.72 -4.31 4.96
N GLN A 129 -3.13 -4.83 6.04
CA GLN A 129 -2.23 -4.09 6.94
C GLN A 129 -0.90 -3.70 6.28
N ALA A 130 -0.47 -4.42 5.25
CA ALA A 130 0.74 -4.09 4.49
C ALA A 130 0.46 -3.19 3.28
N ALA A 131 -0.46 -3.60 2.39
CA ALA A 131 -0.64 -2.97 1.09
C ALA A 131 -1.33 -1.61 1.17
N VAL A 132 -2.36 -1.47 2.03
CA VAL A 132 -3.13 -0.22 2.12
C VAL A 132 -2.32 0.94 2.70
N PRO A 133 -1.54 0.76 3.79
CA PRO A 133 -0.66 1.83 4.28
C PRO A 133 0.44 2.20 3.29
N ASN A 134 1.00 1.23 2.57
CA ASN A 134 2.04 1.50 1.60
C ASN A 134 1.48 2.26 0.38
N MET A 135 0.31 1.86 -0.14
CA MET A 135 -0.40 2.60 -1.18
C MET A 135 -0.75 4.02 -0.72
N ARG A 136 -1.13 4.22 0.56
CA ARG A 136 -1.36 5.56 1.14
C ARG A 136 -0.11 6.46 1.01
N VAL A 137 1.08 5.91 1.22
CA VAL A 137 2.35 6.65 1.07
C VAL A 137 2.53 7.09 -0.38
N VAL A 138 2.37 6.16 -1.33
CA VAL A 138 2.44 6.46 -2.77
C VAL A 138 1.45 7.56 -3.15
N PHE A 139 0.19 7.42 -2.73
CA PHE A 139 -0.87 8.40 -3.02
C PHE A 139 -0.55 9.78 -2.42
N ALA A 140 -0.15 9.84 -1.15
CA ALA A 140 0.12 11.10 -0.45
C ALA A 140 1.31 11.87 -1.06
N VAL A 141 2.37 11.16 -1.46
CA VAL A 141 3.50 11.78 -2.16
C VAL A 141 3.08 12.21 -3.56
N ALA A 142 2.41 11.34 -4.33
CA ALA A 142 1.99 11.63 -5.70
C ALA A 142 1.03 12.83 -5.81
N THR A 143 0.18 13.04 -4.81
CA THR A 143 -0.75 14.18 -4.73
C THR A 143 -0.16 15.43 -4.08
N GLY A 144 1.09 15.35 -3.58
CA GLY A 144 1.77 16.47 -2.94
C GLY A 144 1.29 16.78 -1.52
N ILE A 145 0.55 15.87 -0.88
CA ILE A 145 0.19 15.95 0.54
C ILE A 145 1.42 15.75 1.41
N TRP A 146 2.28 14.79 1.04
CA TRP A 146 3.55 14.54 1.69
C TRP A 146 4.72 15.04 0.84
N PRO A 147 5.84 15.42 1.48
CA PRO A 147 7.03 15.85 0.74
C PRO A 147 7.60 14.69 -0.08
N VAL A 148 8.31 15.03 -1.15
CA VAL A 148 9.11 14.04 -1.89
C VAL A 148 10.27 13.56 -1.02
N PRO A 149 10.64 12.27 -1.08
CA PRO A 149 11.76 11.73 -0.31
C PRO A 149 13.08 12.37 -0.76
N ALA A 150 13.98 12.61 0.21
CA ALA A 150 15.28 13.19 -0.06
C ALA A 150 16.08 12.35 -1.07
N GLY A 151 16.69 13.03 -2.05
CA GLY A 151 17.44 12.43 -3.16
C GLY A 151 16.61 12.21 -4.43
N THR A 152 15.29 12.42 -4.38
CA THR A 152 14.39 12.24 -5.54
C THR A 152 13.88 13.55 -6.14
N GLU A 153 14.34 14.69 -5.62
CA GLU A 153 13.94 16.02 -6.06
C GLU A 153 14.11 16.25 -7.58
N PRO A 154 15.20 15.78 -8.24
CA PRO A 154 15.35 15.91 -9.69
C PRO A 154 14.22 15.24 -10.48
N HIS A 155 13.60 14.19 -9.92
CA HIS A 155 12.57 13.38 -10.55
C HIS A 155 11.14 13.81 -10.21
N ARG A 156 10.95 14.91 -9.46
CA ARG A 156 9.62 15.47 -9.16
C ARG A 156 8.76 15.70 -10.41
N HIS A 157 9.39 16.02 -11.54
CA HIS A 157 8.70 16.27 -12.80
C HIS A 157 8.01 15.02 -13.39
N THR A 158 8.34 13.82 -12.92
CA THR A 158 7.72 12.55 -13.32
C THR A 158 6.40 12.29 -12.58
N MET A 159 6.13 13.02 -11.50
CA MET A 159 4.89 12.89 -10.71
C MET A 159 3.72 13.60 -11.40
N PRO A 160 2.47 13.19 -11.10
CA PRO A 160 1.30 13.97 -11.47
C PRO A 160 1.42 15.42 -11.01
N ARG A 161 0.91 16.37 -11.81
CA ARG A 161 0.84 17.76 -11.37
C ARG A 161 -0.17 17.88 -10.24
N ALA A 162 0.27 18.43 -9.11
CA ALA A 162 -0.63 18.74 -8.00
C ALA A 162 -1.73 19.71 -8.45
N ASP A 163 -2.97 19.41 -8.06
CA ASP A 163 -4.12 20.27 -8.27
C ASP A 163 -4.46 20.97 -6.95
N PRO A 164 -4.19 22.28 -6.80
CA PRO A 164 -4.48 23.01 -5.57
C PRO A 164 -5.95 22.95 -5.17
N GLY A 165 -6.87 22.81 -6.14
CA GLY A 165 -8.31 22.70 -5.88
C GLY A 165 -8.71 21.38 -5.22
N ARG A 166 -7.81 20.39 -5.22
CA ARG A 166 -8.04 19.05 -4.66
C ARG A 166 -7.26 18.77 -3.39
N PHE A 167 -6.39 19.69 -2.93
CA PHE A 167 -5.51 19.45 -1.79
C PHE A 167 -6.26 18.97 -0.54
N GLU A 168 -7.33 19.67 -0.14
CA GLU A 168 -8.13 19.27 1.04
C GLU A 168 -8.77 17.89 0.85
N GLN A 169 -9.28 17.60 -0.34
CA GLN A 169 -9.88 16.31 -0.67
C GLN A 169 -8.84 15.18 -0.61
N ASP A 170 -7.66 15.37 -1.22
CA ASP A 170 -6.60 14.37 -1.26
C ASP A 170 -5.98 14.17 0.15
N ARG A 171 -5.94 15.21 0.98
CA ARG A 171 -5.57 15.10 2.40
C ARG A 171 -6.60 14.27 3.17
N ASP A 172 -7.89 14.55 3.01
CA ASP A 172 -8.95 13.81 3.68
C ASP A 172 -9.00 12.33 3.24
N LEU A 173 -8.68 12.05 1.98
CA LEU A 173 -8.50 10.69 1.44
C LEU A 173 -7.31 9.97 2.08
N THR A 174 -6.18 10.65 2.23
CA THR A 174 -5.00 10.14 2.92
C THR A 174 -5.33 9.77 4.38
N GLU A 175 -6.06 10.63 5.09
CA GLU A 175 -6.51 10.37 6.46
C GLU A 175 -7.57 9.28 6.56
N TRP A 176 -8.45 9.19 5.56
CA TRP A 176 -9.41 8.10 5.45
C TRP A 176 -8.71 6.74 5.32
N LEU A 177 -7.70 6.61 4.46
CA LEU A 177 -6.91 5.39 4.33
C LEU A 177 -6.23 4.98 5.63
N ARG A 178 -5.69 5.96 6.38
CA ARG A 178 -5.10 5.70 7.71
C ARG A 178 -6.14 5.11 8.66
N ARG A 179 -7.35 5.67 8.69
CA ARG A 179 -8.45 5.19 9.55
C ARG A 179 -8.94 3.80 9.15
N VAL A 180 -9.05 3.49 7.86
CA VAL A 180 -9.41 2.15 7.36
C VAL A 180 -8.51 1.07 7.99
N VAL A 181 -7.20 1.28 7.98
CA VAL A 181 -6.24 0.26 8.46
C VAL A 181 -6.09 0.29 9.99
N ALA A 182 -6.13 1.46 10.61
CA ALA A 182 -6.10 1.57 12.06
C ALA A 182 -7.29 0.81 12.69
N SER A 183 -8.50 1.06 12.21
CA SER A 183 -9.69 0.36 12.71
C SER A 183 -9.66 -1.15 12.44
N LEU A 184 -9.10 -1.60 11.30
CA LEU A 184 -8.89 -3.03 11.05
C LEU A 184 -7.89 -3.63 12.06
N THR A 185 -6.80 -2.93 12.32
CA THR A 185 -5.73 -3.38 13.22
C THR A 185 -6.22 -3.49 14.65
N ASP A 186 -6.95 -2.48 15.12
CA ASP A 186 -7.52 -2.43 16.47
C ASP A 186 -8.42 -3.62 16.76
N ILE A 187 -9.19 -4.07 15.76
CA ILE A 187 -10.10 -5.23 15.93
C ILE A 187 -9.45 -6.57 15.59
N ALA A 188 -8.31 -6.58 14.89
CA ALA A 188 -7.64 -7.79 14.44
C ALA A 188 -6.88 -8.50 15.58
N GLU A 189 -6.49 -7.78 16.62
CA GLU A 189 -5.98 -8.39 17.84
C GLU A 189 -7.08 -9.20 18.54
N PRO A 190 -6.82 -10.45 18.96
CA PRO A 190 -7.79 -11.18 19.75
C PRO A 190 -8.04 -10.44 21.07
N ALA A 191 -9.31 -10.32 21.47
CA ALA A 191 -9.64 -9.83 22.81
C ALA A 191 -8.82 -10.63 23.82
N SER A 192 -7.98 -9.95 24.61
CA SER A 192 -7.18 -10.61 25.64
C SER A 192 -8.11 -11.46 26.49
N THR A 193 -7.95 -12.78 26.42
CA THR A 193 -8.71 -13.69 27.28
C THR A 193 -8.42 -13.28 28.71
N PRO A 194 -9.43 -12.93 29.54
CA PRO A 194 -9.18 -12.66 30.94
C PRO A 194 -8.55 -13.92 31.53
N SER A 195 -7.32 -13.77 32.03
CA SER A 195 -6.65 -14.81 32.81
C SER A 195 -7.62 -15.20 33.93
N THR A 196 -8.08 -16.45 33.85
CA THR A 196 -8.87 -17.07 34.90
C THR A 196 -7.84 -17.71 35.83
N ASP A 197 -7.32 -16.92 36.75
CA ASP A 197 -6.67 -17.42 37.97
C ASP A 197 -7.74 -17.86 38.99
#